data_AF-A0A9P8QI32-F1
#
_entry.id   AF-A0A9P8QI32-F1
#
_cell.length_a   1.000
_cell.length_b   1.000
_cell.length_c   1.000
_cell.angle_alpha   90.00
_cell.angle_beta   90.00
_cell.angle_gamma   90.00
#
_symmetry.space_group_name_H-M   'P 1'
#
loop_
_entity.id
_entity.type
_entity.pdbx_description
1 polymer ?
#
loop_
_entity_poly.entity_id
_entity_poly.type
_entity_poly.pdbx_seq_one_letter_code
_entity_poly.pdbx_strand_id
1 'polypeptide(L)'
;MCPATLWFRLVFMDRYLSLVLCLPMAVGDDSFMQDLVGLEPQEELERIQGRLTGRIISRNEMMRHGSRDHCEETRDIDYMLKQAARSLPADWWALPRWQDARTSAQLKDATVRIARQMHHYDLVLLLHIPYVVPGSGSCPADDEGARGCASSKLAATIAGRELLARAIVPAGPNRASSSTTRANVLKILLSALALLLAHLDSHRLGRENTLDHQRPGDLSLVGRAIGSLESVARKHGDTLCSSATRALVRLSAIEATAAEGAAYRTWSEPGSSMAHTECTVREEDDGVEMLFPTEGCRVGNERQAPPSGSGTGRPIGW
;
A
#
# COMPACT_ATOMS: atom_id res chain seq x y z
N MET A 1 5.65 4.88 31.40
CA MET A 1 6.38 5.07 30.13
C MET A 1 7.48 6.08 30.41
N CYS A 2 8.75 5.76 30.13
CA CYS A 2 9.84 6.71 30.36
C CYS A 2 9.94 7.74 29.19
N PRO A 3 10.66 8.86 29.37
CA PRO A 3 10.77 9.89 28.33
C PRO A 3 11.29 9.37 26.99
N ALA A 4 12.26 8.45 26.99
CA ALA A 4 12.80 7.86 25.77
C ALA A 4 11.75 7.06 24.99
N THR A 5 10.92 6.26 25.67
CA THR A 5 9.81 5.55 25.02
C THR A 5 8.77 6.53 24.48
N LEU A 6 8.45 7.60 25.21
CA LEU A 6 7.49 8.60 24.74
C LEU A 6 8.03 9.33 23.50
N TRP A 7 9.30 9.74 23.53
CA TRP A 7 9.97 10.36 22.38
C TRP A 7 9.93 9.48 21.14
N PHE A 8 10.30 8.20 21.29
CA PHE A 8 10.19 7.23 20.22
C PHE A 8 8.77 7.15 19.65
N ARG A 9 7.74 7.05 20.50
CA ARG A 9 6.34 6.97 20.03
C ARG A 9 5.91 8.21 19.27
N LEU A 10 6.37 9.40 19.65
CA LEU A 10 6.10 10.64 18.93
C LEU A 10 6.76 10.64 17.55
N VAL A 11 8.06 10.33 17.47
CA VAL A 11 8.80 10.28 16.19
C VAL A 11 8.23 9.19 15.27
N PHE A 12 7.90 8.02 15.82
CA PHE A 12 7.30 6.92 15.08
C PHE A 12 5.97 7.32 14.44
N MET A 13 5.11 8.02 15.19
CA MET A 13 3.81 8.48 14.66
C MET A 13 3.94 9.65 13.71
N ASP A 14 4.84 10.60 13.96
CA ASP A 14 5.18 11.70 13.03
C ASP A 14 5.58 11.14 11.68
N ARG A 15 6.62 10.30 11.64
CA ARG A 15 7.11 9.68 10.40
C ARG A 15 6.03 8.86 9.70
N TYR A 16 5.26 8.06 10.44
CA TYR A 16 4.19 7.27 9.85
C TYR A 16 3.13 8.15 9.19
N LEU A 17 2.63 9.18 9.89
CA LEU A 17 1.63 10.10 9.37
C LEU A 17 2.17 10.92 8.20
N SER A 18 3.41 11.41 8.29
CA SER A 18 4.09 12.09 7.19
C SER A 18 4.18 11.22 5.95
N LEU A 19 4.52 9.93 6.10
CA LEU A 19 4.53 8.99 4.99
C LEU A 19 3.13 8.80 4.37
N VAL A 20 2.12 8.47 5.17
CA VAL A 20 0.76 8.19 4.66
C VAL A 20 -0.05 9.44 4.28
N LEU A 21 0.50 10.64 4.47
CA LEU A 21 -0.10 11.90 4.01
C LEU A 21 0.75 12.60 2.97
N CYS A 22 1.88 12.01 2.56
CA CYS A 22 2.87 12.61 1.68
C CYS A 22 3.32 14.00 2.15
N LEU A 23 3.58 14.13 3.45
CA LEU A 23 4.09 15.34 4.09
C LEU A 23 5.57 15.15 4.49
N PRO A 24 6.34 16.25 4.63
CA PRO A 24 7.64 16.18 5.27
C PRO A 24 7.54 15.64 6.71
N MET A 25 8.54 14.88 7.15
CA MET A 25 8.67 14.51 8.57
C MET A 25 9.20 15.68 9.40
N ALA A 26 8.73 15.82 10.63
CA ALA A 26 9.18 16.89 11.52
C ALA A 26 10.57 16.60 12.11
N VAL A 27 10.88 15.33 12.38
CA VAL A 27 12.15 14.89 12.98
C VAL A 27 12.93 13.99 12.02
N GLY A 28 13.99 14.57 11.44
CA GLY A 28 14.83 13.90 10.44
C GLY A 28 15.94 13.01 11.01
N ASP A 29 16.36 13.21 12.26
CA ASP A 29 17.42 12.40 12.87
C ASP A 29 16.89 11.07 13.46
N ASP A 30 17.81 10.12 13.63
CA ASP A 30 17.52 8.81 14.22
C ASP A 30 17.93 8.73 15.71
N SER A 31 17.84 9.84 16.47
CA SER A 31 18.20 9.87 17.91
C SER A 31 17.40 8.86 18.74
N PHE A 32 16.16 8.55 18.34
CA PHE A 32 15.34 7.51 18.97
C PHE A 32 15.90 6.09 18.78
N MET A 33 16.95 5.89 17.99
CA MET A 33 17.67 4.62 17.88
C MET A 33 18.73 4.45 18.98
N GLN A 34 18.97 5.47 19.81
CA GLN A 34 19.86 5.37 20.96
C GLN A 34 19.23 4.49 22.05
N ASP A 35 20.06 3.80 22.83
CA ASP A 35 19.68 2.92 23.95
C ASP A 35 18.76 1.74 23.56
N LEU A 36 19.26 0.88 22.66
CA LEU A 36 18.58 -0.38 22.29
C LEU A 36 18.84 -1.54 23.28
N VAL A 37 19.66 -1.33 24.31
CA VAL A 37 20.08 -2.38 25.23
C VAL A 37 18.89 -2.89 26.04
N GLY A 38 18.59 -4.19 25.92
CA GLY A 38 17.53 -4.85 26.69
C GLY A 38 16.11 -4.62 26.16
N LEU A 39 15.95 -4.10 24.94
CA LEU A 39 14.65 -4.03 24.28
C LEU A 39 14.15 -5.43 23.92
N GLU A 40 12.83 -5.61 24.03
CA GLU A 40 12.18 -6.81 23.51
C GLU A 40 12.28 -6.83 21.97
N PRO A 41 12.40 -8.01 21.32
CA PRO A 41 12.56 -8.10 19.87
C PRO A 41 11.49 -7.36 19.05
N GLN A 42 10.26 -7.27 19.57
CA GLN A 42 9.19 -6.53 18.88
C GLN A 42 9.37 -5.01 18.97
N GLU A 43 9.98 -4.51 20.05
CA GLU A 43 10.27 -3.08 20.21
C GLU A 43 11.46 -2.68 19.33
N GLU A 44 12.46 -3.55 19.20
CA GLU A 44 13.56 -3.37 18.25
C GLU A 44 13.04 -3.30 16.81
N LEU A 45 12.12 -4.20 16.42
CA LEU A 45 11.44 -4.16 15.13
C LEU A 45 10.76 -2.81 14.90
N GLU A 46 9.98 -2.31 15.86
CA GLU A 46 9.27 -1.03 15.73
C GLU A 46 10.25 0.15 15.56
N ARG A 47 11.41 0.14 16.24
CA ARG A 47 12.43 1.18 16.08
C ARG A 47 13.09 1.13 14.71
N ILE A 48 13.47 -0.05 14.24
CA ILE A 48 14.00 -0.23 12.88
C ILE A 48 12.96 0.27 11.86
N GLN A 49 11.69 -0.07 12.02
CA GLN A 49 10.61 0.39 11.16
C GLN A 49 10.40 1.91 11.21
N GLY A 50 10.55 2.55 12.38
CA GLY A 50 10.56 4.01 12.49
C GLY A 50 11.69 4.66 11.69
N ARG A 51 12.88 4.05 11.70
CA ARG A 51 14.01 4.48 10.86
C ARG A 51 13.74 4.31 9.37
N LEU A 52 13.25 3.13 8.98
CA LEU A 52 12.95 2.81 7.59
C LEU A 52 11.80 3.68 7.02
N THR A 53 10.81 4.03 7.83
CA THR A 53 9.76 4.99 7.44
C THR A 53 10.35 6.32 6.98
N GLY A 54 11.34 6.85 7.70
CA GLY A 54 12.04 8.09 7.31
C GLY A 54 12.78 7.94 5.97
N ARG A 55 13.43 6.79 5.74
CA ARG A 55 14.06 6.48 4.45
C ARG A 55 13.07 6.37 3.30
N ILE A 56 11.89 5.79 3.52
CA ILE A 56 10.82 5.74 2.51
C ILE A 56 10.38 7.16 2.13
N ILE A 57 10.23 8.07 3.11
CA ILE A 57 9.91 9.48 2.83
C ILE A 57 11.01 10.12 1.97
N SER A 58 12.28 9.97 2.34
CA SER A 58 13.40 10.49 1.53
C SER A 58 13.43 9.88 0.12
N ARG A 59 13.15 8.59 -0.02
CA ARG A 59 13.03 7.90 -1.31
C ARG A 59 11.90 8.47 -2.14
N ASN A 60 10.74 8.75 -1.53
CA ASN A 60 9.61 9.37 -2.23
C ASN A 60 10.00 10.77 -2.76
N GLU A 61 10.76 11.56 -2.01
CA GLU A 61 11.30 12.84 -2.51
C GLU A 61 12.26 12.66 -3.69
N MET A 62 13.14 11.63 -3.66
CA MET A 62 13.99 11.30 -4.82
C MET A 62 13.15 11.02 -6.07
N MET A 63 12.07 10.25 -5.93
CA MET A 63 11.13 9.96 -7.04
C MET A 63 10.49 11.23 -7.57
N ARG A 64 10.02 12.12 -6.69
CA ARG A 64 9.42 13.42 -7.07
C ARG A 64 10.41 14.32 -7.83
N HIS A 65 11.69 14.22 -7.52
CA HIS A 65 12.76 14.94 -8.20
C HIS A 65 13.32 14.20 -9.43
N GLY A 66 12.79 13.02 -9.77
CA GLY A 66 13.23 12.23 -10.92
C GLY A 66 14.63 11.61 -10.76
N SER A 67 15.14 11.49 -9.53
CA SER A 67 16.43 10.84 -9.27
C SER A 67 16.31 9.32 -9.42
N ARG A 68 17.20 8.70 -10.20
CA ARG A 68 17.19 7.24 -10.44
C ARG A 68 17.63 6.41 -9.24
N ASP A 69 18.25 7.04 -8.24
CA ASP A 69 18.76 6.37 -7.03
C ASP A 69 17.62 5.77 -6.19
N HIS A 70 16.36 6.20 -6.41
CA HIS A 70 15.20 5.68 -5.70
C HIS A 70 15.03 4.15 -5.84
N CYS A 71 15.52 3.55 -6.95
CA CYS A 71 15.43 2.11 -7.19
C CYS A 71 16.35 1.32 -6.27
N GLU A 72 17.62 1.75 -6.14
CA GLU A 72 18.58 1.14 -5.23
C GLU A 72 18.13 1.33 -3.77
N GLU A 73 17.70 2.56 -3.42
CA GLU A 73 17.18 2.85 -2.08
C GLU A 73 15.96 1.98 -1.74
N THR A 74 15.07 1.73 -2.71
CA THR A 74 13.92 0.82 -2.50
C THR A 74 14.37 -0.60 -2.20
N ARG A 75 15.37 -1.13 -2.93
CA ARG A 75 15.91 -2.48 -2.72
C ARG A 75 16.59 -2.61 -1.37
N ASP A 76 17.32 -1.58 -0.96
CA ASP A 76 18.00 -1.54 0.33
C ASP A 76 17.00 -1.47 1.50
N ILE A 77 15.95 -0.66 1.38
CA ILE A 77 14.88 -0.62 2.39
C ILE A 77 14.18 -1.97 2.48
N ASP A 78 13.81 -2.60 1.35
CA ASP A 78 13.16 -3.91 1.33
C ASP A 78 14.06 -5.00 1.95
N TYR A 79 15.36 -5.00 1.64
CA TYR A 79 16.31 -5.90 2.28
C TYR A 79 16.33 -5.72 3.81
N MET A 80 16.37 -4.47 4.28
CA MET A 80 16.35 -4.18 5.72
C MET A 80 15.03 -4.56 6.39
N LEU A 81 13.88 -4.39 5.72
CA LEU A 81 12.57 -4.86 6.21
C LEU A 81 12.57 -6.39 6.38
N LYS A 82 13.12 -7.13 5.41
CA LYS A 82 13.24 -8.60 5.47
C LYS A 82 14.15 -9.03 6.61
N GLN A 83 15.28 -8.36 6.82
CA GLN A 83 16.19 -8.65 7.92
C GLN A 83 15.54 -8.36 9.28
N ALA A 84 14.83 -7.25 9.40
CA ALA A 84 14.10 -6.91 10.63
C ALA A 84 12.98 -7.93 10.91
N ALA A 85 12.27 -8.42 9.90
CA ALA A 85 11.23 -9.42 10.10
C ALA A 85 11.78 -10.77 10.63
N ARG A 86 13.01 -11.12 10.26
CA ARG A 86 13.71 -12.34 10.67
C ARG A 86 14.17 -12.33 12.14
N SER A 87 14.18 -11.18 12.81
CA SER A 87 14.51 -11.12 14.24
C SER A 87 13.41 -11.73 15.13
N LEU A 88 12.20 -11.90 14.57
CA LEU A 88 11.07 -12.51 15.26
C LEU A 88 10.86 -13.96 14.80
N PRO A 89 10.43 -14.85 15.72
CA PRO A 89 10.06 -16.23 15.38
C PRO A 89 8.97 -16.32 14.30
N ALA A 90 9.00 -17.35 13.47
CA ALA A 90 8.04 -17.52 12.36
C ALA A 90 6.59 -17.62 12.86
N ASP A 91 6.35 -18.28 13.99
CA ASP A 91 5.04 -18.40 14.62
C ASP A 91 4.52 -17.05 15.14
N TRP A 92 5.38 -16.05 15.36
CA TRP A 92 4.98 -14.68 15.67
C TRP A 92 4.27 -14.00 14.50
N TRP A 93 4.54 -14.40 13.25
CA TRP A 93 3.90 -13.84 12.06
C TRP A 93 2.55 -14.46 11.72
N ALA A 94 2.23 -15.61 12.32
CA ALA A 94 0.94 -16.27 12.15
C ALA A 94 -0.23 -15.34 12.51
N LEU A 95 -1.32 -15.43 11.75
CA LEU A 95 -2.54 -14.69 11.99
C LEU A 95 -3.16 -15.12 13.32
N PRO A 96 -3.26 -14.24 14.34
CA PRO A 96 -3.80 -14.63 15.63
C PRO A 96 -5.29 -14.99 15.52
N ARG A 97 -5.67 -16.13 16.12
CA ARG A 97 -7.06 -16.55 16.19
C ARG A 97 -7.71 -15.88 17.39
N TRP A 98 -8.61 -14.94 17.14
CA TRP A 98 -9.35 -14.22 18.18
C TRP A 98 -10.13 -15.11 19.17
N GLN A 99 -10.42 -16.34 18.76
CA GLN A 99 -11.13 -17.34 19.56
C GLN A 99 -10.25 -17.99 20.63
N ASP A 100 -8.92 -17.92 20.47
CA ASP A 100 -7.96 -18.51 21.39
C ASP A 100 -7.74 -17.63 22.63
N ALA A 101 -8.03 -16.33 22.52
CA ALA A 101 -8.00 -15.41 23.66
C ALA A 101 -9.17 -15.67 24.61
N ARG A 102 -8.87 -16.18 25.81
CA ARG A 102 -9.82 -16.46 26.89
C ARG A 102 -9.91 -15.35 27.93
N THR A 103 -8.88 -14.51 28.00
CA THR A 103 -8.80 -13.38 28.94
C THR A 103 -8.69 -12.04 28.21
N SER A 104 -9.02 -10.95 28.91
CA SER A 104 -8.82 -9.58 28.40
C SER A 104 -7.35 -9.27 28.13
N ALA A 105 -6.43 -9.79 28.94
CA ALA A 105 -4.99 -9.65 28.74
C ALA A 105 -4.53 -10.33 27.44
N GLN A 106 -4.93 -11.59 27.21
CA GLN A 106 -4.62 -12.31 25.97
C GLN A 106 -5.20 -11.61 24.74
N LEU A 107 -6.39 -11.03 24.86
CA LEU A 107 -7.00 -10.25 23.79
C LEU A 107 -6.21 -8.98 23.48
N LYS A 108 -5.75 -8.27 24.52
CA LYS A 108 -4.89 -7.09 24.38
C LYS A 108 -3.59 -7.45 23.68
N ASP A 109 -2.94 -8.53 24.09
CA ASP A 109 -1.67 -8.98 23.49
C ASP A 109 -1.85 -9.37 22.02
N ALA A 110 -2.92 -10.11 21.69
CA ALA A 110 -3.27 -10.43 20.31
C ALA A 110 -3.55 -9.17 19.48
N THR A 111 -4.21 -8.17 20.05
CA THR A 111 -4.50 -6.89 19.39
C THR A 111 -3.22 -6.11 19.09
N VAL A 112 -2.33 -5.99 20.08
CA VAL A 112 -1.03 -5.32 19.92
C VAL A 112 -0.17 -6.03 18.88
N ARG A 113 -0.16 -7.37 18.90
CA ARG A 113 0.56 -8.18 17.91
C ARG A 113 0.00 -7.95 16.49
N ILE A 114 -1.31 -7.97 16.30
CA ILE A 114 -1.94 -7.67 15.00
C ILE A 114 -1.60 -6.26 14.53
N ALA A 115 -1.66 -5.26 15.41
CA ALA A 115 -1.31 -3.89 15.05
C ALA A 115 0.15 -3.77 14.55
N ARG A 116 1.09 -4.47 15.20
CA ARG A 116 2.51 -4.53 14.80
C ARG A 116 2.71 -5.24 13.46
N GLN A 117 2.07 -6.40 13.28
CA GLN A 117 2.09 -7.13 12.01
C GLN A 117 1.51 -6.28 10.87
N MET A 118 0.37 -5.64 11.11
CA MET A 118 -0.25 -4.74 10.12
C MET A 118 0.67 -3.58 9.79
N HIS A 119 1.34 -2.96 10.77
CA HIS A 119 2.31 -1.90 10.48
C HIS A 119 3.47 -2.40 9.62
N HIS A 120 3.98 -3.60 9.87
CA HIS A 120 5.02 -4.19 9.01
C HIS A 120 4.57 -4.32 7.55
N TYR A 121 3.44 -4.98 7.31
CA TYR A 121 2.94 -5.16 5.94
C TYR A 121 2.53 -3.83 5.30
N ASP A 122 2.07 -2.85 6.07
CA ASP A 122 1.79 -1.49 5.59
C ASP A 122 3.06 -0.81 5.06
N LEU A 123 4.19 -0.93 5.76
CA LEU A 123 5.47 -0.39 5.26
C LEU A 123 5.94 -1.10 3.99
N VAL A 124 5.79 -2.42 3.91
CA VAL A 124 6.10 -3.17 2.67
C VAL A 124 5.20 -2.68 1.52
N LEU A 125 3.90 -2.51 1.79
CA LEU A 125 2.95 -2.00 0.81
C LEU A 125 3.34 -0.60 0.34
N LEU A 126 3.56 0.35 1.26
CA LEU A 126 3.90 1.75 0.97
C LEU A 126 5.25 1.89 0.25
N LEU A 127 6.20 1.00 0.53
CA LEU A 127 7.47 0.96 -0.20
C LEU A 127 7.25 0.63 -1.68
N HIS A 128 6.43 -0.39 -1.95
CA HIS A 128 6.28 -0.97 -3.29
C HIS A 128 5.10 -0.43 -4.10
N ILE A 129 4.12 0.26 -3.49
CA ILE A 129 2.93 0.77 -4.18
C ILE A 129 3.26 1.64 -5.40
N PRO A 130 4.31 2.49 -5.42
CA PRO A 130 4.61 3.32 -6.59
C PRO A 130 5.07 2.53 -7.83
N TYR A 131 5.36 1.23 -7.66
CA TYR A 131 5.80 0.32 -8.72
C TYR A 131 4.70 -0.66 -9.17
N VAL A 132 3.50 -0.59 -8.56
CA VAL A 132 2.38 -1.47 -8.95
C VAL A 132 1.83 -1.10 -10.33
N VAL A 133 1.81 0.20 -10.65
CA VAL A 133 1.32 0.75 -11.91
C VAL A 133 2.50 1.28 -12.75
N PRO A 134 2.53 1.04 -14.07
CA PRO A 134 3.54 1.63 -14.95
C PRO A 134 3.53 3.17 -14.92
N GLY A 135 4.68 3.82 -14.76
CA GLY A 135 4.77 5.29 -14.75
C GLY A 135 5.74 5.84 -13.71
N SER A 136 5.22 6.25 -12.54
CA SER A 136 5.85 7.14 -11.54
C SER A 136 7.08 6.55 -10.84
N GLY A 137 7.14 5.23 -10.67
CA GLY A 137 8.27 4.54 -10.05
C GLY A 137 9.13 3.72 -11.02
N SER A 138 8.96 3.85 -12.33
CA SER A 138 9.58 2.89 -13.25
C SER A 138 11.11 2.98 -13.19
N CYS A 139 11.76 1.93 -12.67
CA CYS A 139 13.20 1.75 -12.80
C CYS A 139 13.60 1.68 -14.28
N PRO A 140 14.89 1.90 -14.62
CA PRO A 140 15.36 1.88 -16.01
C PRO A 140 14.80 0.70 -16.79
N ALA A 141 14.47 0.90 -18.07
CA ALA A 141 13.87 -0.12 -18.93
C ALA A 141 14.86 -1.23 -19.36
N ASP A 142 15.90 -1.47 -18.57
CA ASP A 142 16.77 -2.63 -18.73
C ASP A 142 16.14 -3.88 -18.07
N ASP A 143 16.71 -5.04 -18.36
CA ASP A 143 16.23 -6.32 -17.86
C ASP A 143 16.20 -6.39 -16.32
N GLU A 144 17.09 -5.64 -15.65
CA GLU A 144 17.15 -5.56 -14.19
C GLU A 144 16.01 -4.72 -13.61
N GLY A 145 15.72 -3.55 -14.19
CA GLY A 145 14.62 -2.69 -13.78
C GLY A 145 13.24 -3.31 -14.03
N ALA A 146 13.08 -4.04 -15.15
CA ALA A 146 11.86 -4.81 -15.42
C ALA A 146 11.63 -5.90 -14.35
N ARG A 147 12.69 -6.62 -13.94
CA ARG A 147 12.63 -7.62 -12.87
C ARG A 147 12.37 -6.99 -11.51
N GLY A 148 12.94 -5.82 -11.23
CA GLY A 148 12.69 -5.04 -10.02
C GLY A 148 11.23 -4.62 -9.89
N CYS A 149 10.63 -4.12 -10.97
CA CYS A 149 9.21 -3.74 -11.01
C CYS A 149 8.28 -4.94 -10.76
N ALA A 150 8.54 -6.07 -11.42
CA ALA A 150 7.79 -7.31 -11.20
C ALA A 150 7.89 -7.80 -9.74
N SER A 151 9.07 -7.72 -9.14
CA SER A 151 9.30 -8.09 -7.73
C SER A 151 8.56 -7.16 -6.77
N SER A 152 8.57 -5.84 -7.03
CA SER A 152 7.82 -4.86 -6.24
C SER A 152 6.32 -5.10 -6.31
N LYS A 153 5.77 -5.36 -7.50
CA LYS A 153 4.34 -5.70 -7.65
C LYS A 153 3.97 -6.95 -6.85
N LEU A 154 4.81 -7.98 -6.89
CA LEU A 154 4.61 -9.18 -6.08
C LEU A 154 4.67 -8.87 -4.58
N ALA A 155 5.63 -8.06 -4.12
CA ALA A 155 5.72 -7.66 -2.72
C ALA A 155 4.49 -6.86 -2.26
N ALA A 156 4.02 -5.90 -3.06
CA ALA A 156 2.82 -5.11 -2.79
C ALA A 156 1.55 -5.99 -2.73
N THR A 157 1.38 -6.94 -3.65
CA THR A 157 0.23 -7.86 -3.61
C THR A 157 0.25 -8.77 -2.38
N ILE A 158 1.41 -9.33 -2.02
CA ILE A 158 1.56 -10.14 -0.80
C ILE A 158 1.23 -9.31 0.44
N ALA A 159 1.81 -8.10 0.55
CA ALA A 159 1.54 -7.20 1.67
C ALA A 159 0.06 -6.80 1.76
N GLY A 160 -0.57 -6.48 0.63
CA GLY A 160 -1.99 -6.16 0.56
C GLY A 160 -2.88 -7.31 1.03
N ARG A 161 -2.59 -8.56 0.64
CA ARG A 161 -3.31 -9.75 1.15
C ARG A 161 -3.19 -9.88 2.66
N GLU A 162 -1.97 -9.79 3.18
CA GLU A 162 -1.69 -9.95 4.61
C GLU A 162 -2.35 -8.84 5.45
N LEU A 163 -2.43 -7.62 4.93
CA LEU A 163 -3.14 -6.49 5.54
C LEU A 163 -4.64 -6.72 5.59
N LEU A 164 -5.28 -7.03 4.45
CA LEU A 164 -6.72 -7.26 4.40
C LEU A 164 -7.14 -8.46 5.26
N ALA A 165 -6.33 -9.53 5.25
CA ALA A 165 -6.56 -10.71 6.08
C ALA A 165 -6.56 -10.39 7.58
N ARG A 166 -5.77 -9.41 8.04
CA ARG A 166 -5.69 -8.96 9.44
C ARG A 166 -6.70 -7.87 9.78
N ALA A 167 -6.96 -6.95 8.86
CA ALA A 167 -7.79 -5.77 9.08
C ALA A 167 -9.29 -6.09 9.08
N ILE A 168 -9.73 -7.10 8.33
CA ILE A 168 -11.15 -7.39 8.11
C ILE A 168 -11.64 -8.57 8.97
N VAL A 169 -10.86 -9.03 9.95
CA VAL A 169 -11.33 -10.11 10.83
C VAL A 169 -12.40 -9.57 11.77
N PRO A 170 -13.64 -10.09 11.76
CA PRO A 170 -14.68 -9.62 12.65
C PRO A 170 -14.25 -9.86 14.09
N ALA A 171 -14.06 -8.78 14.84
CA ALA A 171 -14.14 -8.86 16.28
C ALA A 171 -15.59 -9.31 16.56
N GLY A 172 -15.78 -10.51 17.11
CA GLY A 172 -17.12 -11.15 17.24
C GLY A 172 -18.18 -10.26 17.91
N PRO A 173 -19.45 -10.70 17.98
CA PRO A 173 -20.64 -9.86 18.22
C PRO A 173 -20.64 -8.95 19.48
N ASN A 174 -19.77 -9.22 20.48
CA ASN A 174 -19.61 -8.41 21.69
C ASN A 174 -18.31 -7.57 21.73
N ARG A 175 -17.52 -7.58 20.67
CA ARG A 175 -16.22 -6.91 20.63
C ARG A 175 -16.41 -5.61 19.87
N ALA A 176 -16.43 -4.52 20.61
CA ALA A 176 -16.73 -3.20 20.11
C ALA A 176 -16.01 -2.95 18.77
N SER A 177 -16.82 -2.59 17.77
CA SER A 177 -16.46 -2.01 16.48
C SER A 177 -15.78 -0.64 16.69
N SER A 178 -14.76 -0.56 17.54
CA SER A 178 -14.25 0.69 18.15
C SER A 178 -12.78 0.99 17.84
N SER A 179 -12.21 0.48 16.74
CA SER A 179 -10.93 1.04 16.28
C SER A 179 -10.68 0.91 14.77
N THR A 180 -11.67 1.26 13.94
CA THR A 180 -11.31 1.69 12.57
C THR A 180 -10.72 3.09 12.68
N THR A 181 -9.44 3.17 13.07
CA THR A 181 -8.68 4.42 13.04
C THR A 181 -8.51 4.85 11.58
N ARG A 182 -8.29 6.15 11.35
CA ARG A 182 -7.97 6.67 10.01
C ARG A 182 -6.80 5.93 9.35
N ALA A 183 -5.77 5.59 10.13
CA ALA A 183 -4.66 4.76 9.66
C ALA A 183 -5.11 3.36 9.16
N ASN A 184 -6.06 2.73 9.84
CA ASN A 184 -6.60 1.44 9.40
C ASN A 184 -7.46 1.57 8.15
N VAL A 185 -8.21 2.67 7.98
CA VAL A 185 -8.94 2.96 6.74
C VAL A 185 -7.98 3.04 5.55
N LEU A 186 -6.88 3.81 5.69
CA LEU A 186 -5.87 3.96 4.64
C LEU A 186 -5.21 2.62 4.30
N LYS A 187 -4.83 1.81 5.30
CA LYS A 187 -4.30 0.46 5.08
C LYS A 187 -5.23 -0.41 4.24
N ILE A 188 -6.53 -0.45 4.59
CA ILE A 188 -7.53 -1.24 3.88
C ILE A 188 -7.68 -0.76 2.44
N LEU A 189 -7.79 0.56 2.25
CA LEU A 189 -7.91 1.20 0.95
C LEU A 189 -6.72 0.88 0.04
N LEU A 190 -5.50 1.19 0.50
CA LEU A 190 -4.28 1.00 -0.29
C LEU A 190 -4.03 -0.48 -0.60
N SER A 191 -4.39 -1.38 0.32
CA SER A 191 -4.27 -2.83 0.09
C SER A 191 -5.23 -3.31 -0.99
N ALA A 192 -6.50 -2.90 -0.92
CA ALA A 192 -7.50 -3.26 -1.92
C ALA A 192 -7.15 -2.67 -3.30
N LEU A 193 -6.67 -1.42 -3.31
CA LEU A 193 -6.16 -0.75 -4.50
C LEU A 193 -5.02 -1.53 -5.15
N ALA A 194 -3.98 -1.88 -4.38
CA ALA A 194 -2.82 -2.60 -4.89
C ALA A 194 -3.20 -3.97 -5.48
N LEU A 195 -4.13 -4.71 -4.86
CA LEU A 195 -4.64 -5.97 -5.40
C LEU A 195 -5.38 -5.77 -6.72
N LEU A 196 -6.32 -4.81 -6.77
CA LEU A 196 -7.10 -4.54 -7.98
C LEU A 196 -6.21 -4.08 -9.13
N LEU A 197 -5.26 -3.18 -8.88
CA LEU A 197 -4.34 -2.68 -9.91
C LEU A 197 -3.39 -3.78 -10.40
N ALA A 198 -2.90 -4.65 -9.51
CA ALA A 198 -2.06 -5.76 -9.91
C ALA A 198 -2.82 -6.78 -10.77
N HIS A 199 -4.06 -7.12 -10.42
CA HIS A 199 -4.91 -7.97 -11.25
C HIS A 199 -5.21 -7.32 -12.60
N LEU A 200 -5.59 -6.04 -12.60
CA LEU A 200 -5.89 -5.28 -13.80
C LEU A 200 -4.72 -5.26 -14.80
N ASP A 201 -3.49 -5.00 -14.34
CA ASP A 201 -2.32 -5.02 -15.21
C ASP A 201 -1.94 -6.46 -15.63
N SER A 202 -2.16 -7.45 -14.76
CA SER A 202 -1.80 -8.85 -15.06
C SER A 202 -2.63 -9.50 -16.17
N HIS A 203 -3.84 -9.00 -16.43
CA HIS A 203 -4.67 -9.46 -17.55
C HIS A 203 -3.97 -9.33 -18.91
N ARG A 204 -3.02 -8.40 -19.03
CA ARG A 204 -2.19 -8.22 -20.24
C ARG A 204 -1.30 -9.43 -20.55
N LEU A 205 -1.02 -10.26 -19.55
CA LEU A 205 -0.23 -11.49 -19.69
C LEU A 205 -1.05 -12.65 -20.27
N GLY A 206 -2.38 -12.51 -20.35
CA GLY A 206 -3.28 -13.55 -20.86
C GLY A 206 -3.05 -14.90 -20.18
N ARG A 207 -2.66 -15.92 -20.96
CA ARG A 207 -2.44 -17.29 -20.45
C ARG A 207 -1.26 -17.42 -19.49
N GLU A 208 -0.34 -16.47 -19.49
CA GLU A 208 0.83 -16.47 -18.59
C GLU A 208 0.53 -15.75 -17.26
N ASN A 209 -0.70 -15.29 -17.06
CA ASN A 209 -1.11 -14.62 -15.84
C ASN A 209 -1.15 -15.58 -14.64
N THR A 210 -0.03 -15.65 -13.91
CA THR A 210 0.05 -16.46 -12.68
C THR A 210 -0.77 -15.89 -11.51
N LEU A 211 -1.16 -14.61 -11.54
CA LEU A 211 -2.00 -14.01 -10.50
C LEU A 211 -3.44 -14.52 -10.55
N ASP A 212 -3.91 -15.06 -11.68
CA ASP A 212 -5.25 -15.63 -11.82
C ASP A 212 -5.53 -16.75 -10.81
N HIS A 213 -4.50 -17.50 -10.39
CA HIS A 213 -4.64 -18.52 -9.35
C HIS A 213 -5.05 -17.97 -7.99
N GLN A 214 -4.76 -16.69 -7.71
CA GLN A 214 -5.12 -16.02 -6.46
C GLN A 214 -6.33 -15.09 -6.60
N ARG A 215 -6.74 -14.78 -7.84
CA ARG A 215 -7.81 -13.82 -8.15
C ARG A 215 -9.10 -14.04 -7.36
N PRO A 216 -9.68 -15.27 -7.27
CA PRO A 216 -10.91 -15.46 -6.51
C PRO A 216 -10.78 -15.12 -5.02
N GLY A 217 -9.64 -15.47 -4.41
CA GLY A 217 -9.37 -15.17 -3.00
C GLY A 217 -9.13 -13.68 -2.78
N ASP A 218 -8.36 -13.05 -3.65
CA ASP A 218 -8.07 -11.62 -3.59
C ASP A 218 -9.34 -10.77 -3.77
N LEU A 219 -10.18 -11.09 -4.76
CA LEU A 219 -11.45 -10.39 -4.96
C LEU A 219 -12.43 -10.60 -3.80
N SER A 220 -12.40 -11.76 -3.13
CA SER A 220 -13.16 -11.98 -1.90
C SER A 220 -12.69 -11.07 -0.76
N LEU A 221 -11.36 -10.90 -0.59
CA LEU A 221 -10.80 -9.98 0.39
C LEU A 221 -11.17 -8.52 0.07
N VAL A 222 -11.09 -8.12 -1.21
CA VAL A 222 -11.50 -6.79 -1.68
C VAL A 222 -12.99 -6.55 -1.42
N GLY A 223 -13.87 -7.51 -1.74
CA GLY A 223 -15.30 -7.37 -1.47
C GLY A 223 -15.61 -7.19 0.02
N ARG A 224 -14.90 -7.94 0.90
CA ARG A 224 -15.01 -7.77 2.35
C ARG A 224 -14.45 -6.42 2.83
N ALA A 225 -13.39 -5.92 2.21
CA ALA A 225 -12.82 -4.60 2.49
C ALA A 225 -13.85 -3.50 2.18
N ILE A 226 -14.48 -3.56 1.01
CA ILE A 226 -15.55 -2.65 0.59
C ILE A 226 -16.70 -2.67 1.60
N GLY A 227 -17.21 -3.85 1.96
CA GLY A 227 -18.28 -3.97 2.96
C GLY A 227 -17.91 -3.40 4.34
N SER A 228 -16.65 -3.56 4.75
CA SER A 228 -16.13 -2.97 5.99
C SER A 228 -16.10 -1.44 5.95
N LEU A 229 -15.58 -0.85 4.85
CA LEU A 229 -15.55 0.60 4.66
C LEU A 229 -16.97 1.18 4.57
N GLU A 230 -17.87 0.52 3.85
CA GLU A 230 -19.27 0.95 3.73
C GLU A 230 -19.97 0.94 5.09
N SER A 231 -19.72 -0.09 5.92
CA SER A 231 -20.26 -0.15 7.28
C SER A 231 -19.78 1.01 8.15
N VAL A 232 -18.51 1.40 8.04
CA VAL A 232 -17.94 2.54 8.79
C VAL A 232 -18.52 3.85 8.29
N ALA A 233 -18.62 4.03 6.96
CA ALA A 233 -19.21 5.21 6.33
C ALA A 233 -20.66 5.41 6.78
N ARG A 234 -21.49 4.36 6.76
CA ARG A 234 -22.90 4.43 7.16
C ARG A 234 -23.08 4.72 8.65
N LYS A 235 -22.24 4.12 9.50
CA LYS A 235 -22.35 4.24 10.96
C LYS A 235 -21.84 5.59 11.48
N HIS A 236 -20.81 6.16 10.87
CA HIS A 236 -20.13 7.35 11.39
C HIS A 236 -20.18 8.56 10.43
N GLY A 237 -20.77 8.44 9.24
CA GLY A 237 -20.78 9.52 8.25
C GLY A 237 -19.39 9.84 7.69
N ASP A 238 -18.44 8.89 7.70
CA ASP A 238 -17.05 9.14 7.30
C ASP A 238 -16.93 9.28 5.77
N THR A 239 -16.51 10.46 5.31
CA THR A 239 -16.44 10.82 3.88
C THR A 239 -15.35 10.06 3.14
N LEU A 240 -14.20 9.80 3.79
CA LEU A 240 -13.14 8.98 3.21
C LEU A 240 -13.63 7.55 2.97
N CYS A 241 -14.28 6.92 3.95
CA CYS A 241 -14.83 5.58 3.78
C CYS A 241 -15.89 5.52 2.67
N SER A 242 -16.76 6.53 2.58
CA SER A 242 -17.78 6.64 1.53
C SER A 242 -17.16 6.77 0.13
N SER A 243 -16.22 7.69 -0.04
CA SER A 243 -15.52 7.91 -1.30
C SER A 243 -14.64 6.71 -1.70
N ALA A 244 -13.92 6.11 -0.75
CA ALA A 244 -13.14 4.88 -0.95
C ALA A 244 -14.00 3.70 -1.39
N THR A 245 -15.18 3.52 -0.77
CA THR A 245 -16.14 2.49 -1.18
C THR A 245 -16.54 2.66 -2.64
N ARG A 246 -16.88 3.90 -3.05
CA ARG A 246 -17.27 4.21 -4.43
C ARG A 246 -16.13 3.92 -5.42
N ALA A 247 -14.92 4.35 -5.09
CA ALA A 247 -13.74 4.13 -5.94
C ALA A 247 -13.40 2.65 -6.11
N LEU A 248 -13.37 1.89 -5.00
CA LEU A 248 -13.05 0.46 -5.04
C LEU A 248 -14.14 -0.36 -5.75
N VAL A 249 -15.42 -0.01 -5.60
CA VAL A 249 -16.51 -0.64 -6.36
C VAL A 249 -16.33 -0.39 -7.86
N ARG A 250 -16.03 0.85 -8.26
CA ARG A 250 -15.79 1.19 -9.67
C ARG A 250 -14.59 0.44 -10.24
N LEU A 251 -13.47 0.43 -9.52
CA LEU A 251 -12.26 -0.28 -9.95
C LEU A 251 -12.46 -1.81 -10.01
N SER A 252 -13.23 -2.38 -9.09
CA SER A 252 -13.60 -3.80 -9.14
C SER A 252 -14.44 -4.14 -10.38
N ALA A 253 -15.34 -3.24 -10.79
CA ALA A 253 -16.11 -3.42 -12.02
C ALA A 253 -15.22 -3.32 -13.27
N ILE A 254 -14.25 -2.40 -13.29
CA ILE A 254 -13.27 -2.31 -14.38
C ILE A 254 -12.41 -3.58 -14.46
N GLU A 255 -11.92 -4.06 -13.32
CA GLU A 255 -11.16 -5.31 -13.23
C GLU A 255 -11.97 -6.50 -13.75
N ALA A 256 -13.25 -6.60 -13.39
CA ALA A 256 -14.12 -7.67 -13.88
C ALA A 256 -14.27 -7.63 -15.41
N THR A 257 -14.50 -6.45 -15.98
CA THR A 257 -14.57 -6.27 -17.45
C THR A 257 -13.23 -6.61 -18.12
N ALA A 258 -12.10 -6.25 -17.49
CA ALA A 258 -10.77 -6.59 -17.98
C ALA A 258 -10.53 -8.11 -18.03
N ALA A 259 -11.00 -8.83 -17.00
CA ALA A 259 -10.93 -10.29 -16.94
C ALA A 259 -11.74 -10.99 -18.04
N GLU A 260 -12.75 -10.31 -18.62
CA GLU A 260 -13.52 -10.78 -19.76
C GLU A 260 -12.83 -10.50 -21.12
N GLY A 261 -11.65 -9.88 -21.11
CA GLY A 261 -10.83 -9.62 -22.29
C GLY A 261 -10.84 -8.16 -22.77
N ALA A 262 -11.42 -7.24 -22.00
CA ALA A 262 -11.32 -5.81 -22.31
C ALA A 262 -9.91 -5.28 -21.99
N ALA A 263 -9.35 -4.53 -22.93
CA ALA A 263 -8.01 -3.98 -22.80
C ALA A 263 -8.01 -2.66 -22.01
N TYR A 264 -7.40 -2.67 -20.83
CA TYR A 264 -7.21 -1.49 -20.00
C TYR A 264 -5.72 -1.24 -19.78
N ARG A 265 -5.37 0.04 -19.63
CA ARG A 265 -4.04 0.46 -19.21
C ARG A 265 -4.15 1.33 -17.97
N THR A 266 -3.32 1.02 -16.99
CA THR A 266 -3.12 1.87 -15.81
C THR A 266 -1.85 2.67 -15.98
N TRP A 267 -1.89 3.95 -15.64
CA TRP A 267 -0.70 4.76 -15.49
C TRP A 267 -0.86 5.74 -14.34
N SER A 268 0.25 6.07 -13.70
CA SER A 268 0.31 7.13 -12.69
C SER A 268 0.92 8.37 -13.30
N GLU A 269 0.30 9.53 -13.12
CA GLU A 269 0.92 10.83 -13.43
C GLU A 269 1.55 11.42 -12.15
N PRO A 270 2.62 12.23 -12.26
CA PRO A 270 3.16 12.96 -11.13
C PRO A 270 2.05 13.83 -10.51
N GLY A 271 1.64 13.50 -9.28
CA GLY A 271 0.55 14.19 -8.61
C GLY A 271 0.83 15.69 -8.46
N SER A 272 -0.18 16.52 -8.71
CA SER A 272 -0.16 17.92 -8.29
C SER A 272 0.02 17.99 -6.76
N SER A 273 0.73 19.02 -6.28
CA SER A 273 1.29 19.15 -4.92
C SER A 273 0.31 19.04 -3.72
N MET A 274 -0.97 18.73 -3.89
CA MET A 274 -1.93 18.64 -2.80
C MET A 274 -2.27 17.19 -2.45
N ALA A 275 -2.02 16.81 -1.19
CA ALA A 275 -2.53 15.58 -0.62
C ALA A 275 -4.07 15.57 -0.68
N HIS A 276 -4.65 14.56 -1.32
CA HIS A 276 -6.09 14.36 -1.32
C HIS A 276 -6.52 13.66 -0.04
N THR A 277 -7.49 14.24 0.67
CA THR A 277 -8.07 13.66 1.90
C THR A 277 -9.18 12.66 1.61
N GLU A 278 -9.62 12.54 0.36
CA GLU A 278 -10.72 11.71 -0.11
C GLU A 278 -10.33 11.01 -1.41
N CYS A 279 -11.05 9.93 -1.76
CA CYS A 279 -10.90 9.31 -3.07
C CYS A 279 -11.77 10.05 -4.09
N THR A 280 -11.23 10.39 -5.26
CA THR A 280 -12.04 10.91 -6.36
C THR A 280 -12.14 9.88 -7.48
N VAL A 281 -13.29 9.86 -8.14
CA VAL A 281 -13.53 9.08 -9.35
C VAL A 281 -14.14 10.04 -10.35
N ARG A 282 -13.48 10.23 -11.48
CA ARG A 282 -13.93 11.09 -12.57
C ARG A 282 -13.98 10.26 -13.84
N GLU A 283 -15.14 10.20 -14.45
CA GLU A 283 -15.30 9.60 -15.77
C GLU A 283 -14.85 10.67 -16.80
N GLU A 284 -13.89 10.31 -17.65
CA GLU A 284 -13.39 11.12 -18.75
C GLU A 284 -13.64 10.40 -20.07
N ASP A 285 -13.58 11.10 -21.21
CA ASP A 285 -13.90 10.54 -22.52
C ASP A 285 -13.00 9.33 -22.90
N ASP A 286 -11.79 9.29 -22.33
CA ASP A 286 -10.70 8.33 -22.60
C ASP A 286 -10.49 7.30 -21.45
N GLY A 287 -11.21 7.45 -20.32
CA GLY A 287 -10.98 6.58 -19.18
C GLY A 287 -11.63 7.01 -17.88
N VAL A 288 -11.15 6.41 -16.79
CA VAL A 288 -11.54 6.74 -15.43
C VAL A 288 -10.31 7.24 -14.69
N GLU A 289 -10.33 8.51 -14.32
CA GLU A 289 -9.34 9.08 -13.43
C GLU A 289 -9.73 8.77 -11.97
N MET A 290 -8.80 8.20 -11.22
CA MET A 290 -8.98 7.89 -9.82
C MET A 290 -7.85 8.49 -8.99
N LEU A 291 -8.19 9.38 -8.05
CA LEU A 291 -7.20 9.88 -7.09
C LEU A 291 -7.46 9.19 -5.77
N PHE A 292 -6.44 8.59 -5.21
CA PHE A 292 -6.45 8.06 -3.85
C PHE A 292 -5.61 8.97 -2.96
N PRO A 293 -5.84 8.96 -1.64
CA PRO A 293 -4.85 9.49 -0.71
C PRO A 293 -3.48 8.89 -1.04
N THR A 294 -2.44 9.71 -0.97
CA THR A 294 -1.03 9.39 -1.28
C THR A 294 -0.67 9.04 -2.72
N GLU A 295 -1.58 8.52 -3.53
CA GLU A 295 -1.29 8.06 -4.89
C GLU A 295 -2.41 8.41 -5.89
N GLY A 296 -2.05 9.06 -7.00
CA GLY A 296 -2.96 9.26 -8.13
C GLY A 296 -2.79 8.15 -9.17
N CYS A 297 -3.90 7.58 -9.66
CA CYS A 297 -3.87 6.58 -10.73
C CYS A 297 -4.93 6.87 -11.78
N ARG A 298 -4.52 6.96 -13.05
CA ARG A 298 -5.44 6.98 -14.18
C ARG A 298 -5.61 5.58 -14.76
N VAL A 299 -6.84 5.24 -15.07
CA VAL A 299 -7.21 3.95 -15.68
C VAL A 299 -7.91 4.24 -17.00
N GLY A 300 -7.19 4.08 -18.11
CA GLY A 300 -7.72 4.33 -19.45
C GLY A 300 -8.00 3.05 -20.24
N ASN A 301 -8.84 3.18 -21.27
CA ASN A 301 -9.01 2.10 -22.26
C ASN A 301 -7.80 2.10 -23.21
N GLU A 302 -7.29 0.92 -23.59
CA GLU A 302 -6.07 0.84 -24.41
C GLU A 302 -6.21 1.49 -25.81
N ARG A 303 -7.46 1.73 -26.26
CA ARG A 303 -7.73 2.34 -27.58
C ARG A 303 -7.53 3.85 -27.68
N GLN A 304 -7.36 4.58 -26.58
CA GLN A 304 -7.42 6.05 -26.61
C GLN A 304 -6.26 6.78 -25.90
N ALA A 305 -5.29 6.09 -25.28
CA ALA A 305 -4.13 6.74 -24.67
C ALA A 305 -3.40 7.74 -25.61
N PRO A 306 -2.93 8.91 -25.12
CA PRO A 306 -2.23 9.87 -25.96
C PRO A 306 -0.97 9.22 -26.55
N PRO A 307 -0.64 9.51 -27.82
CA PRO A 307 0.51 8.90 -28.47
C PRO A 307 1.78 9.22 -27.68
N SER A 308 2.55 8.18 -27.36
CA SER A 308 3.90 8.33 -26.84
C SER A 308 4.69 9.21 -27.81
N GLY A 309 5.03 10.42 -27.38
CA GLY A 309 5.81 11.36 -28.16
C GLY A 309 7.15 10.73 -28.54
N SER A 310 7.28 10.26 -29.77
CA SER A 310 8.56 9.96 -30.38
C SER A 310 8.45 10.10 -31.90
N GLY A 311 9.42 10.83 -32.46
CA GLY A 311 9.76 10.75 -33.88
C GLY A 311 9.16 11.83 -34.76
N THR A 312 9.86 12.95 -34.87
CA THR A 312 9.90 13.75 -36.10
C THR A 312 10.44 12.88 -37.24
N GLY A 313 9.56 12.09 -37.87
CA GLY A 313 9.83 11.40 -39.12
C GLY A 313 9.82 12.41 -40.26
N ARG A 314 11.01 12.83 -40.72
CA ARG A 314 11.16 13.51 -42.01
C ARG A 314 10.68 12.57 -43.14
N PRO A 315 9.98 13.10 -44.17
CA PRO A 315 9.60 12.29 -45.32
C PRO A 315 10.83 12.06 -46.20
N ILE A 316 11.10 10.79 -46.52
CA ILE A 316 11.96 10.44 -47.66
C ILE A 316 11.02 10.24 -48.85
N GLY A 317 11.16 11.10 -49.86
CA GLY A 317 10.54 10.92 -51.15
C GLY A 317 11.36 9.95 -52.01
N TRP A 318 10.63 9.09 -52.71
CA TRP A 318 10.98 8.22 -53.85
C TRP A 318 12.26 7.38 -53.74
#